data_AF-A0A292SF29-F1
#
_entry.id   AF-A0A292SF29-F1
#
_cell.length_a   1.000
_cell.length_b   1.000
_cell.length_c   1.000
_cell.angle_alpha   90.00
_cell.angle_beta   90.00
_cell.angle_gamma   90.00
#
_symmetry.space_group_name_H-M   'P 1'
#
loop_
_entity.id
_entity.type
_entity.pdbx_description
1 polymer ?
#
loop_
_entity_poly.entity_id
_entity_poly.type
_entity_poly.pdbx_seq_one_letter_code
_entity_poly.pdbx_strand_id
1 'polypeptide(L)' 'MLSYVLIIDKRKELSVKYKKSIDDEQTSAVIARTLKDAVALVQESEPDLIIISDSIDEDLS' A
#
# COMPACT_ATOMS: atom_id res chain seq x y z
N MET A 1 -8.69 12.28 -9.34
CA MET A 1 -9.51 11.43 -8.46
C MET A 1 -8.67 10.22 -8.18
N LEU A 2 -8.37 9.91 -6.91
CA LEU A 2 -7.55 8.75 -6.57
C LEU A 2 -8.37 7.50 -6.87
N SER A 3 -7.85 6.63 -7.72
CA SER A 3 -8.52 5.39 -8.13
C SER A 3 -7.85 4.17 -7.51
N TYR A 4 -6.53 4.23 -7.30
CA TYR A 4 -5.76 3.13 -6.77
C TYR A 4 -4.68 3.58 -5.78
N VAL A 5 -4.74 3.03 -4.55
CA VAL A 5 -3.84 3.35 -3.45
C VAL A 5 -3.08 2.11 -3.01
N LEU A 6 -1.75 2.20 -2.99
CA LEU A 6 -0.87 1.15 -2.49
C LEU A 6 -0.42 1.46 -1.07
N ILE A 7 -0.65 0.54 -0.14
CA ILE A 7 -0.21 0.62 1.26
C ILE A 7 0.93 -0.37 1.46
N ILE A 8 2.11 0.10 1.85
CA ILE A 8 3.27 -0.73 2.17
C ILE A 8 3.45 -0.79 3.70
N ASP A 9 3.01 -1.89 4.30
CA ASP A 9 3.01 -2.07 5.74
C ASP A 9 2.99 -3.56 6.11
N LYS A 10 3.93 -3.99 6.95
CA LYS A 10 3.99 -5.39 7.44
C LYS A 10 3.01 -5.66 8.57
N ARG A 11 2.56 -4.62 9.29
CA ARG A 11 1.65 -4.72 10.43
C ARG A 11 0.24 -5.01 9.93
N LYS A 12 -0.20 -6.26 10.11
CA LYS A 12 -1.50 -6.75 9.60
C LYS A 12 -2.70 -5.91 10.07
N GLU A 13 -2.76 -5.53 11.34
CA GLU A 13 -3.94 -4.84 11.89
C GLU A 13 -4.06 -3.40 11.40
N LEU A 14 -2.95 -2.65 11.41
CA LEU A 14 -2.93 -1.26 10.97
C LEU A 14 -3.15 -1.14 9.46
N SER A 15 -2.45 -1.94 8.65
CA SER A 15 -2.64 -1.97 7.20
C SER A 15 -4.09 -2.28 6.80
N VAL A 16 -4.75 -3.23 7.46
CA VAL A 16 -6.17 -3.55 7.22
C VAL A 16 -7.08 -2.39 7.65
N LYS A 17 -6.77 -1.71 8.75
CA LYS A 17 -7.50 -0.53 9.19
C LYS A 17 -7.40 0.59 8.15
N TYR A 18 -6.19 0.90 7.68
CA TYR A 18 -5.97 1.91 6.64
C TYR A 18 -6.68 1.57 5.35
N LYS A 19 -6.55 0.31 4.89
CA LYS A 19 -7.28 -0.17 3.71
C LYS A 19 -8.78 0.11 3.86
N LYS A 20 -9.41 -0.34 4.94
CA LYS A 20 -10.86 -0.13 5.16
C LYS A 20 -11.28 1.33 5.23
N SER A 21 -10.39 2.24 5.62
CA SER A 21 -10.67 3.66 5.67
C SER A 21 -10.51 4.37 4.32
N ILE A 22 -9.80 3.75 3.38
CA ILE A 22 -9.49 4.32 2.05
C ILE A 22 -10.32 3.64 0.96
N ASP A 23 -10.62 2.34 1.09
CA ASP A 23 -11.47 1.60 0.16
C ASP A 23 -12.89 2.20 0.16
N ASP A 24 -13.34 2.63 -1.02
CA ASP A 24 -14.72 3.04 -1.28
C ASP A 24 -15.15 2.66 -2.70
N GLU A 25 -16.29 3.14 -3.18
CA GLU A 25 -16.81 2.80 -4.52
C GLU A 25 -15.90 3.28 -5.67
N GLN A 26 -15.03 4.24 -5.40
CA GLN A 26 -14.27 4.99 -6.37
C GLN A 26 -12.75 4.84 -6.20
N THR A 27 -12.32 4.42 -5.02
CA THR A 27 -10.93 4.29 -4.60
C THR A 27 -10.69 2.85 -4.15
N SER A 28 -9.74 2.17 -4.79
CA SER A 28 -9.30 0.84 -4.36
C SER A 28 -8.00 0.92 -3.57
N ALA A 29 -7.95 0.30 -2.39
CA ALA A 29 -6.75 0.20 -1.58
C ALA A 29 -6.19 -1.24 -1.53
N VAL A 30 -4.89 -1.38 -1.82
CA VAL A 30 -4.16 -2.66 -1.81
C VAL A 30 -3.00 -2.59 -0.83
N ILE A 31 -2.73 -3.72 -0.16
CA ILE A 31 -1.68 -3.83 0.86
C ILE A 31 -0.55 -4.70 0.31
N ALA A 32 0.65 -4.14 0.23
CA ALA A 32 1.91 -4.87 0.09
C ALA A 32 2.58 -5.03 1.46
N ARG A 33 3.10 -6.22 1.74
CA ARG A 33 3.76 -6.53 3.02
C ARG A 33 5.28 -6.60 2.93
N THR A 34 5.80 -6.63 1.71
CA THR A 34 7.24 -6.65 1.41
C THR A 34 7.53 -5.59 0.37
N LEU A 35 8.75 -5.05 0.34
CA LEU A 35 9.14 -4.14 -0.74
C LEU A 35 9.08 -4.82 -2.11
N LYS A 36 9.39 -6.12 -2.17
CA LYS A 36 9.31 -6.89 -3.42
C LYS A 36 7.90 -6.87 -4.01
N ASP A 37 6.89 -7.16 -3.20
CA ASP A 37 5.48 -7.14 -3.63
C ASP A 37 5.05 -5.72 -3.99
N ALA A 38 5.50 -4.72 -3.23
CA ALA A 38 5.20 -3.33 -3.49
C ALA A 38 5.75 -2.87 -4.84
N VAL A 39 7.01 -3.19 -5.15
CA VAL A 39 7.63 -2.84 -6.44
C VAL A 39 6.93 -3.52 -7.60
N ALA A 40 6.54 -4.80 -7.46
CA ALA A 40 5.76 -5.50 -8.47
C ALA A 40 4.41 -4.79 -8.72
N LEU A 41 3.69 -4.44 -7.65
CA LEU A 41 2.42 -3.71 -7.75
C LEU A 41 2.59 -2.33 -8.38
N VAL A 42 3.66 -1.60 -8.07
CA VAL A 42 3.95 -0.30 -8.71
C VAL A 42 4.11 -0.45 -10.22
N GLN A 43 4.81 -1.49 -10.67
CA GLN A 43 5.05 -1.75 -12.10
C GLN A 43 3.79 -2.26 -12.82
N GLU A 44 2.95 -3.05 -12.16
CA GLU A 44 1.77 -3.66 -12.77
C GLU A 44 0.55 -2.73 -12.78
N SER A 45 0.39 -1.90 -11.76
CA SER A 45 -0.86 -1.19 -11.49
C SER A 45 -0.75 0.34 -11.47
N GLU A 46 0.46 0.90 -11.56
CA GLU A 46 0.72 2.35 -11.58
C GLU A 46 -0.13 3.13 -10.56
N PRO A 47 0.06 2.92 -9.24
CA PRO A 47 -0.76 3.53 -8.20
C PRO A 47 -0.72 5.05 -8.21
N ASP A 48 -1.88 5.68 -7.97
CA ASP A 48 -2.00 7.14 -7.85
C ASP A 48 -1.37 7.68 -6.56
N LEU A 49 -1.38 6.87 -5.50
CA LEU A 49 -0.87 7.20 -4.17
C LEU A 49 -0.22 5.97 -3.54
N ILE A 50 0.96 6.19 -2.94
CA ILE A 50 1.65 5.17 -2.15
C ILE A 50 1.76 5.65 -0.70
N ILE A 51 1.30 4.85 0.24
CA ILE A 51 1.40 5.06 1.68
C ILE A 51 2.43 4.07 2.23
N ILE A 52 3.50 4.58 2.84
CA ILE A 52 4.59 3.77 3.37
C ILE A 52 4.60 3.92 4.89
N SER A 53 4.55 2.79 5.61
CA SER A 53 4.73 2.77 7.06
C SER A 53 6.21 2.67 7.44
N ASP A 54 6.54 3.12 8.65
CA ASP A 54 7.85 2.95 9.29
C ASP A 54 8.19 1.48 9.62
N SER A 55 7.31 0.55 9.26
CA SER A 55 7.44 -0.86 9.63
C SER A 55 8.27 -1.68 8.65
N ILE A 56 8.74 -1.11 7.54
CA ILE A 56 9.56 -1.83 6.55
C ILE A 56 10.89 -2.27 7.16
N ASP A 57 11.30 -3.51 6.92
CA ASP A 57 12.51 -4.12 7.51
C ASP A 57 13.78 -3.84 6.71
N GLU A 58 13.61 -3.47 5.44
CA GLU A 58 14.69 -3.21 4.51
C GLU A 58 15.40 -1.90 4.84
N ASP A 59 16.73 -1.96 4.78
CA ASP A 59 17.59 -0.80 4.96
C ASP A 59 17.43 0.13 3.75
N LEU A 60 16.85 1.31 3.98
CA LEU A 60 16.63 2.35 2.97
C LEU A 60 17.74 3.42 3.01
N SER A 61 18.80 3.20 3.80
CA SER A 61 19.93 4.14 3.93
C SER A 61 20.89 4.15 2.74
#